data_AF-A0A3B9H825-F1
#
_entry.id   AF-A0A3B9H825-F1
#
_cell.length_a   1.000
_cell.length_b   1.000
_cell.length_c   1.000
_cell.angle_alpha   90.00
_cell.angle_beta   90.00
_cell.angle_gamma   90.00
#
_symmetry.space_group_name_H-M   'P 1'
#
loop_
_entity.id
_entity.type
_entity.pdbx_description
1 polymer ?
#
loop_
_entity_poly.entity_id
_entity_poly.type
_entity_poly.pdbx_seq_one_letter_code
_entity_poly.pdbx_strand_id
1 'polypeptide(L)' 'VEESEIVDAMRLVWERMKIIIEPSSAVPLAALIKNKSQFAGQTVGVIVSGGNVSLNALPFS' A
#
# COMPACT_ATOMS: atom_id res chain seq x y z
N VAL A 1 8.14 -8.70 1.74
CA VAL A 1 6.76 -8.31 2.11
C VAL A 1 5.88 -9.45 1.69
N GLU A 2 4.98 -9.86 2.56
CA GLU A 2 4.01 -10.91 2.29
C GLU A 2 2.78 -10.33 1.59
N GLU A 3 2.04 -11.17 0.87
CA GLU A 3 0.84 -10.75 0.12
C GLU A 3 -0.18 -10.06 1.03
N SER A 4 -0.41 -10.57 2.24
CA SER A 4 -1.34 -9.95 3.20
C SER A 4 -0.91 -8.53 3.60
N GLU A 5 0.39 -8.28 3.75
CA GLU A 5 0.92 -6.96 4.09
C GLU A 5 0.70 -5.97 2.94
N ILE A 6 0.78 -6.45 1.70
CA ILE A 6 0.52 -5.65 0.49
C ILE A 6 -0.96 -5.29 0.41
N VAL A 7 -1.85 -6.25 0.65
CA VAL A 7 -3.31 -6.07 0.65
C VAL A 7 -3.73 -5.07 1.72
N ASP A 8 -3.18 -5.18 2.93
CA ASP A 8 -3.46 -4.24 4.03
C ASP A 8 -2.97 -2.82 3.71
N ALA A 9 -1.78 -2.68 3.12
CA ALA A 9 -1.25 -1.38 2.69
C ALA A 9 -2.10 -0.77 1.57
N MET A 10 -2.53 -1.57 0.59
CA MET A 10 -3.42 -1.14 -0.48
C MET A 10 -4.75 -0.63 0.10
N ARG A 11 -5.37 -1.41 1.00
CA ARG A 11 -6.61 -1.04 1.68
C ARG A 11 -6.46 0.26 2.47
N LEU A 12 -5.35 0.45 3.18
CA LEU A 12 -5.08 1.66 3.95
C LEU A 12 -5.07 2.92 3.07
N VAL A 13 -4.44 2.85 1.90
CA VAL A 13 -4.42 3.97 0.94
C VAL A 13 -5.82 4.30 0.46
N TRP A 14 -6.62 3.29 0.11
CA TRP A 14 -8.00 3.49 -0.31
C TRP A 14 -8.86 4.09 0.81
N GLU A 15 -8.73 3.59 2.03
CA GLU A 15 -9.53 4.05 3.17
C GLU A 15 -9.13 5.44 3.67
N ARG A 16 -7.84 5.79 3.68
CA ARG A 16 -7.34 7.04 4.27
C ARG A 16 -7.09 8.13 3.26
N MET A 17 -6.58 7.79 2.09
CA MET A 17 -6.25 8.76 1.05
C MET A 17 -7.35 8.88 -0.01
N LYS A 18 -8.26 7.89 -0.10
CA LYS A 18 -9.34 7.84 -1.10
C LYS A 18 -8.81 7.75 -2.55
N ILE A 19 -7.62 7.20 -2.71
CA ILE A 19 -6.96 7.00 -4.00
C ILE A 19 -6.98 5.51 -4.33
N ILE A 20 -7.37 5.18 -5.56
CA ILE A 20 -7.33 3.81 -6.10
C ILE A 20 -5.91 3.51 -6.55
N ILE A 21 -5.32 2.48 -5.94
CA ILE A 21 -3.99 1.97 -6.27
C ILE A 21 -4.04 0.46 -6.46
N GLU A 22 -3.11 -0.10 -7.24
CA GLU A 22 -2.98 -1.54 -7.48
C GLU A 22 -2.02 -2.21 -6.47
N PRO A 23 -2.10 -3.54 -6.22
CA PRO A 23 -1.25 -4.22 -5.24
C PRO A 23 0.25 -3.98 -5.44
N SER A 24 0.75 -4.03 -6.69
CA SER A 24 2.15 -3.75 -7.04
C SER A 24 2.63 -2.39 -6.55
N SER A 25 1.77 -1.37 -6.62
CA SER A 25 2.10 -0.01 -6.17
C SER A 25 2.06 0.17 -4.64
N ALA A 26 1.43 -0.76 -3.91
CA ALA A 26 1.36 -0.74 -2.45
C ALA A 26 2.58 -1.39 -1.77
N VAL A 27 3.38 -2.17 -2.51
CA VAL A 27 4.59 -2.88 -2.04
C VAL A 27 5.54 -1.98 -1.22
N PRO A 28 5.91 -0.75 -1.67
CA PRO A 28 6.84 0.09 -0.91
C PRO A 28 6.23 0.58 0.41
N LEU A 29 4.92 0.86 0.44
CA LEU A 29 4.23 1.26 1.66
C LEU A 29 4.13 0.08 2.65
N ALA A 30 3.83 -1.12 2.16
CA ALA A 30 3.81 -2.34 2.97
C ALA A 30 5.19 -2.59 3.63
N ALA A 31 6.27 -2.43 2.85
CA ALA A 31 7.63 -2.58 3.36
C ALA A 31 7.97 -1.52 4.43
N LEU A 32 7.52 -0.28 4.23
CA LEU A 32 7.71 0.81 5.19
C LEU A 32 6.96 0.53 6.50
N ILE A 33 5.69 0.12 6.43
CA ILE A 33 4.88 -0.21 7.61
C ILE A 33 5.50 -1.38 8.39
N LYS A 34 5.91 -2.45 7.69
CA LYS A 34 6.59 -3.61 8.29
C LYS A 34 7.85 -3.22 9.07
N ASN A 35 8.60 -2.24 8.55
CA ASN A 35 9.87 -1.78 9.11
C ASN A 35 9.76 -0.38 9.74
N LYS A 36 8.60 -0.03 10.31
CA LYS A 36 8.31 1.33 10.80
C LYS A 36 9.36 1.90 11.75
N SER A 37 9.97 1.07 12.59
CA SER A 37 11.03 1.49 13.52
C SER A 37 12.28 2.02 12.80
N GLN A 38 12.62 1.47 11.64
CA GLN A 38 13.78 1.89 10.85
C GLN A 38 13.60 3.30 10.27
N PHE A 39 12.37 3.73 10.05
CA PHE A 39 12.02 5.03 9.44
C PHE A 39 11.47 6.04 10.45
N ALA A 40 11.52 5.74 11.74
CA ALA A 40 11.00 6.63 12.78
C ALA A 40 11.74 7.98 12.76
N GLY A 41 10.97 9.08 12.79
CA GLY A 41 11.50 10.45 12.76
C GLY A 41 12.01 10.91 11.39
N GLN A 42 11.91 10.09 10.33
CA GLN A 42 12.31 10.45 8.98
C GLN A 42 11.11 10.83 8.13
N THR A 43 11.31 11.75 7.19
CA THR A 43 10.33 12.06 6.14
C THR A 43 10.60 11.13 4.96
N VAL A 44 9.64 10.25 4.64
CA VAL A 44 9.77 9.28 3.55
C VAL A 44 8.74 9.56 2.48
N GLY A 45 9.21 9.65 1.22
CA GLY A 45 8.33 9.70 0.04
C GLY A 45 8.08 8.29 -0.50
N VAL A 46 6.83 7.98 -0.79
CA VAL A 46 6.43 6.72 -1.46
C VAL A 46 5.83 7.08 -2.82
N ILE A 47 6.34 6.43 -3.88
CA ILE A 47 5.82 6.60 -5.24
C ILE A 47 4.72 5.59 -5.48
N VAL A 48 3.53 6.09 -5.82
CA VAL A 48 2.41 5.28 -6.32
C VAL A 48 2.53 5.22 -7.84
N SER A 49 2.92 4.05 -8.36
CA SER A 49 3.18 3.87 -9.79
C SER A 49 1.93 3.69 -10.65
N GLY A 50 0.82 3.22 -10.08
CA GLY A 50 -0.38 2.90 -10.84
C GLY A 50 -1.60 2.54 -9.98
N GLY A 51 -2.74 2.38 -10.64
CA GLY A 51 -4.04 2.07 -10.02
C GLY A 51 -4.92 1.19 -10.91
N ASN A 52 -4.32 0.37 -11.78
CA ASN A 52 -5.04 -0.43 -12.75
C ASN A 52 -5.56 -1.71 -12.09
N VAL A 53 -6.73 -1.61 -11.45
CA VAL A 53 -7.33 -2.70 -10.69
C VAL A 53 -8.79 -2.88 -11.06
N SER A 54 -9.22 -4.15 -11.11
CA SER A 54 -10.62 -4.49 -11.32
C SER A 54 -11.39 -4.41 -10.00
N LEU A 55 -12.44 -3.58 -9.96
CA LEU A 55 -13.31 -3.45 -8.78
C LEU A 55 -14.10 -4.74 -8.48
N ASN A 56 -14.22 -5.64 -9.45
CA ASN A 56 -14.92 -6.92 -9.30
C ASN A 56 -14.03 -8.02 -8.69
N ALA A 57 -12.74 -7.75 -8.45
CA ALA A 57 -11.77 -8.74 -7.98
C ALA A 57 -10.76 -8.08 -7.02
N LEU A 58 -11.25 -7.49 -5.93
CA LEU A 58 -10.41 -6.85 -4.93
C LEU A 58 -9.88 -7.90 -3.94
N PRO A 59 -8.61 -7.82 -3.52
CA PRO A 59 -8.02 -8.81 -2.62
C PRO A 59 -8.48 -8.67 -1.16
N PHE A 60 -9.29 -7.65 -0.86
CA PHE A 60 -9.83 -7.34 0.48
C PHE A 60 -11.36 -7.21 0.49
N SER A 61 -12.04 -7.65 -0.58
CA SER A 61 -13.51 -7.69 -0.65
C SER A 61 -14.10 -8.90 0.06
#